data_AF-A0AAI9S638-F1
#
_entry.id   AF-A0AAI9S638-F1
#
_cell.length_a   1.000
_cell.length_b   1.000
_cell.length_c   1.000
_cell.angle_alpha   90.00
_cell.angle_beta   90.00
_cell.angle_gamma   90.00
#
_symmetry.space_group_name_H-M   'P 1'
#
loop_
_entity.id
_entity.type
_entity.pdbx_description
1 polymer ?
#
loop_
_entity_poly.entity_id
_entity_poly.type
_entity_poly.pdbx_seq_one_letter_code
_entity_poly.pdbx_strand_id
1 'polypeptide(L)'
;MKLTDKRFWKFEAIVLVCTSICIFILWINHLLWFNFIAFVFCCLFLVGGAMTWKLYKGSQWWKLGGFLFLNTTVLLAIVLFGSVWDWNDNGERPANIPPDEGHYITNNELVGIIMLLWLICAPILSCAISYITKRWIIKNGAKETSDEQ
;
A
#
# COMPACT_ATOMS: atom_id res chain seq x y z
N MET A 1 -3.87 20.77 20.09
CA MET A 1 -3.45 20.27 18.75
C MET A 1 -4.37 20.90 17.71
N LYS A 2 -3.87 21.43 16.58
CA LYS A 2 -4.74 21.96 15.52
C LYS A 2 -5.67 20.83 15.03
N LEU A 3 -6.95 21.14 14.73
CA LEU A 3 -7.93 20.15 14.27
C LEU A 3 -7.43 19.33 13.06
N THR A 4 -6.64 19.95 12.18
CA THR A 4 -6.00 19.31 11.02
C THR A 4 -5.05 18.18 11.41
N ASP A 5 -4.26 18.36 12.46
CA ASP A 5 -3.30 17.35 12.93
C ASP A 5 -4.06 16.16 13.51
N LYS A 6 -5.12 16.40 14.28
CA LYS A 6 -5.96 15.33 14.85
C LYS A 6 -6.63 14.47 13.78
N ARG A 7 -7.07 15.08 12.67
CA ARG A 7 -7.68 14.37 11.53
C ARG A 7 -6.65 13.57 10.74
N PHE A 8 -5.43 14.10 10.59
CA PHE A 8 -4.32 13.39 9.96
C PHE A 8 -3.96 12.12 10.74
N TRP A 9 -3.77 12.23 12.06
CA TRP A 9 -3.47 11.08 12.92
C TRP A 9 -4.56 10.00 12.85
N LYS A 10 -5.84 10.40 12.80
CA LYS A 10 -6.96 9.45 12.61
C LYS A 10 -6.89 8.75 11.24
N PHE A 11 -6.53 9.48 10.18
CA PHE A 11 -6.41 8.91 8.84
C PHE A 11 -5.24 7.91 8.77
N GLU A 12 -4.09 8.28 9.31
CA GLU A 12 -2.90 7.41 9.35
C GLU A 12 -3.16 6.14 10.17
N ALA A 13 -3.88 6.23 11.30
CA ALA A 13 -4.32 5.07 12.06
C ALA A 13 -5.24 4.13 11.24
N ILE A 14 -6.14 4.68 10.42
CA ILE A 14 -7.00 3.86 9.53
C ILE A 14 -6.13 3.14 8.49
N VAL A 15 -5.18 3.84 7.87
CA VAL A 15 -4.24 3.24 6.90
C VAL A 15 -3.46 2.10 7.55
N LEU A 16 -2.92 2.31 8.74
CA LEU A 16 -2.20 1.28 9.51
C LEU A 16 -3.05 0.05 9.81
N VAL A 17 -4.28 0.25 10.28
CA VAL A 17 -5.18 -0.88 10.61
C VAL A 17 -5.56 -1.65 9.35
N CYS A 18 -5.96 -0.96 8.28
CA CYS A 18 -6.33 -1.61 7.02
C CYS A 18 -5.17 -2.40 6.40
N THR A 19 -3.97 -1.81 6.39
CA THR A 19 -2.76 -2.47 5.86
C THR A 19 -2.35 -3.66 6.73
N SER A 20 -2.39 -3.54 8.05
CA SER A 20 -2.11 -4.64 8.98
C SER A 20 -3.06 -5.81 8.78
N ILE A 21 -4.36 -5.56 8.61
CA ILE A 21 -5.35 -6.59 8.31
C ILE A 21 -5.04 -7.26 6.96
N CYS A 22 -4.70 -6.49 5.93
CA CYS A 22 -4.36 -7.05 4.62
C CYS A 22 -3.11 -7.93 4.67
N ILE A 23 -2.06 -7.49 5.38
CA ILE A 23 -0.84 -8.28 5.60
C ILE A 23 -1.18 -9.58 6.34
N PHE A 24 -2.02 -9.53 7.38
CA PHE A 24 -2.43 -10.71 8.12
C PHE A 24 -3.20 -11.72 7.25
N ILE A 25 -4.11 -11.25 6.38
CA ILE A 25 -4.83 -12.09 5.42
C ILE A 25 -3.86 -12.73 4.41
N LEU A 26 -2.91 -11.96 3.88
CA LEU A 26 -1.91 -12.45 2.95
C LEU A 26 -0.96 -13.47 3.60
N TRP A 27 -0.65 -13.28 4.89
CA TRP A 27 0.14 -14.22 5.67
C TRP A 27 -0.57 -15.55 5.88
N ILE A 28 -1.87 -15.54 6.27
CA ILE A 28 -2.68 -16.77 6.40
C ILE A 28 -2.74 -17.56 5.09
N ASN A 29 -2.84 -16.87 3.96
CA ASN A 29 -2.91 -17.51 2.64
C ASN A 29 -1.53 -17.96 2.11
N HIS A 30 -0.46 -17.89 2.91
CA HIS A 30 0.91 -18.18 2.46
C HIS A 30 1.37 -17.36 1.24
N LEU A 31 0.68 -16.27 0.91
CA LEU A 31 1.01 -15.38 -0.22
C LEU A 31 2.16 -14.41 0.11
N LEU A 32 2.46 -14.23 1.40
CA LEU A 32 3.64 -13.50 1.89
C LEU A 32 4.60 -14.46 2.60
N TRP A 33 5.42 -15.16 1.83
CA TRP A 33 6.52 -15.96 2.39
C TRP A 33 7.63 -15.10 3.01
N PHE A 34 7.76 -13.83 2.58
CA PHE A 34 8.82 -12.93 3.04
C PHE A 34 8.28 -11.83 3.94
N ASN A 35 8.63 -11.88 5.23
CA ASN A 35 8.33 -10.82 6.21
C ASN A 35 8.84 -9.43 5.77
N PHE A 36 9.92 -9.36 4.99
CA PHE A 36 10.45 -8.10 4.45
C PHE A 36 9.48 -7.43 3.44
N ILE A 37 8.80 -8.22 2.60
CA ILE A 37 7.85 -7.68 1.61
C ILE A 37 6.65 -7.05 2.32
N ALA A 38 6.18 -7.67 3.42
CA ALA A 38 5.10 -7.12 4.25
C ALA A 38 5.47 -5.75 4.85
N PHE A 39 6.70 -5.60 5.33
CA PHE A 39 7.20 -4.33 5.88
C PHE A 39 7.25 -3.24 4.80
N VAL A 40 7.82 -3.55 3.63
CA VAL A 40 7.88 -2.61 2.49
C VAL A 40 6.46 -2.20 2.06
N PHE A 41 5.53 -3.15 1.97
CA PHE A 41 4.14 -2.90 1.63
C PHE A 41 3.46 -1.93 2.62
N CYS A 42 3.70 -2.11 3.92
CA CYS A 42 3.20 -1.21 4.95
C CYS A 42 3.77 0.22 4.80
N CYS A 43 5.09 0.33 4.62
CA CYS A 43 5.76 1.62 4.43
C CYS A 43 5.25 2.36 3.18
N LEU A 44 5.02 1.66 2.07
CA LEU A 44 4.47 2.25 0.85
C LEU A 44 3.09 2.88 1.09
N PHE A 45 2.22 2.20 1.81
CA PHE A 45 0.88 2.71 2.12
C PHE A 45 0.90 3.86 3.13
N LEU A 46 1.80 3.83 4.11
CA LEU A 46 1.98 4.94 5.06
C LEU A 46 2.46 6.21 4.36
N VAL A 47 3.54 6.11 3.59
CA VAL A 47 4.12 7.24 2.87
C VAL A 47 3.16 7.75 1.80
N GLY A 48 2.58 6.85 1.01
CA GLY A 48 1.58 7.21 -0.01
C GLY A 48 0.30 7.79 0.59
N GLY A 49 -0.11 7.30 1.76
CA GLY A 49 -1.21 7.86 2.55
C GLY A 49 -0.92 9.28 3.00
N ALA A 50 0.25 9.52 3.59
CA ALA A 50 0.66 10.84 4.04
C ALA A 50 0.75 11.85 2.88
N MET A 51 1.29 11.43 1.73
CA MET A 51 1.30 12.24 0.50
C MET A 51 -0.12 12.54 0.02
N THR A 52 -0.98 11.53 -0.03
CA THR A 52 -2.37 11.67 -0.47
C THR A 52 -3.15 12.64 0.40
N TRP A 53 -2.97 12.61 1.73
CA TRP A 53 -3.62 13.55 2.63
C TRP A 53 -3.17 15.00 2.41
N LYS A 54 -1.89 15.23 2.09
CA LYS A 54 -1.37 16.56 1.74
C LYS A 54 -1.90 17.07 0.40
N LEU A 55 -2.00 16.18 -0.59
CA LEU A 55 -2.42 16.51 -1.95
C LEU A 55 -3.94 16.67 -2.07
N TYR A 56 -4.72 15.81 -1.41
CA TYR A 56 -6.15 15.75 -1.56
C TYR A 56 -6.89 16.48 -0.43
N LYS A 57 -7.50 17.62 -0.75
CA LYS A 57 -8.36 18.40 0.17
C LYS A 57 -9.86 18.25 -0.08
N GLY A 58 -10.26 17.38 -1.00
CA GLY A 58 -11.68 17.20 -1.35
C GLY A 58 -12.46 16.33 -0.35
N SER A 59 -13.77 16.21 -0.55
CA SER A 59 -14.67 15.40 0.30
C SER A 59 -15.15 14.09 -0.37
N GLN A 60 -14.78 13.85 -1.62
CA GLN A 60 -15.23 12.72 -2.42
C GLN A 60 -14.32 11.48 -2.22
N TRP A 61 -14.87 10.45 -1.58
CA TRP A 61 -14.14 9.21 -1.26
C TRP A 61 -13.54 8.48 -2.48
N TRP A 62 -14.26 8.36 -3.59
CA TRP A 62 -13.71 7.72 -4.80
C TRP A 62 -12.46 8.44 -5.33
N LYS A 63 -12.43 9.78 -5.25
CA LYS A 63 -11.24 10.56 -5.63
C LYS A 63 -10.10 10.35 -4.64
N LEU A 64 -10.39 10.36 -3.33
CA LEU A 64 -9.40 10.07 -2.29
C LEU A 64 -8.77 8.68 -2.50
N GLY A 65 -9.59 7.66 -2.75
CA GLY A 65 -9.13 6.30 -3.02
C GLY A 65 -8.29 6.21 -4.29
N GLY A 66 -8.71 6.89 -5.36
CA GLY A 66 -7.92 6.98 -6.59
C GLY A 66 -6.56 7.67 -6.38
N PHE A 67 -6.51 8.79 -5.67
CA PHE A 67 -5.24 9.45 -5.34
C PHE A 67 -4.35 8.57 -4.46
N LEU A 68 -4.94 7.87 -3.48
CA LEU A 68 -4.19 6.94 -2.63
C LEU A 68 -3.54 5.84 -3.45
N PHE A 69 -4.31 5.18 -4.30
CA PHE A 69 -3.84 4.13 -5.20
C PHE A 69 -2.75 4.62 -6.16
N LEU A 70 -2.92 5.79 -6.78
CA LEU A 70 -1.93 6.36 -7.69
C LEU A 70 -0.63 6.69 -6.96
N ASN A 71 -0.70 7.36 -5.81
CA ASN A 71 0.50 7.73 -5.05
C ASN A 71 1.28 6.49 -4.59
N THR A 72 0.59 5.49 -4.02
CA THR A 72 1.24 4.27 -3.56
C THR A 72 1.82 3.47 -4.73
N THR A 73 1.15 3.44 -5.89
CA THR A 73 1.64 2.75 -7.10
C THR A 73 2.86 3.45 -7.69
N VAL A 74 2.92 4.78 -7.70
CA VAL A 74 4.11 5.53 -8.12
C VAL A 74 5.29 5.22 -7.19
N LEU A 75 5.06 5.18 -5.87
CA LEU A 75 6.11 4.81 -4.91
C LEU A 75 6.60 3.37 -5.13
N LEU A 76 5.68 2.43 -5.39
CA LEU A 76 6.06 1.06 -5.73
C LEU A 76 6.92 1.02 -7.01
N ALA A 77 6.51 1.74 -8.04
CA ALA A 77 7.25 1.79 -9.31
C ALA A 77 8.68 2.32 -9.11
N ILE A 78 8.87 3.35 -8.27
CA ILE A 78 10.20 3.86 -7.92
C ILE A 78 11.03 2.79 -7.20
N VAL A 79 10.44 2.08 -6.22
CA VAL A 79 11.13 1.01 -5.49
C VAL A 79 11.51 -0.14 -6.40
N LEU A 80 10.60 -0.58 -7.27
CA LEU A 80 10.85 -1.65 -8.24
C LEU A 80 11.87 -1.25 -9.29
N PHE A 81 11.88 0.01 -9.74
CA PHE A 81 12.85 0.51 -10.71
C PHE A 81 14.29 0.40 -10.18
N GLY A 82 14.50 0.61 -8.88
CA GLY A 82 15.79 0.37 -8.23
C GLY A 82 16.22 -1.10 -8.25
N SER A 83 15.26 -2.03 -8.14
CA SER A 83 15.50 -3.49 -8.19
C SER A 83 15.71 -4.03 -9.61
N VAL A 84 15.24 -3.30 -10.62
CA VAL A 84 15.21 -3.72 -12.05
C VAL A 84 16.35 -3.09 -12.87
N TRP A 85 17.22 -2.29 -12.24
CA TRP A 85 18.31 -1.59 -12.94
C TRP A 85 19.31 -2.53 -13.65
N ASP A 86 19.39 -3.79 -13.25
CA ASP A 86 20.14 -4.84 -13.95
C ASP A 86 19.26 -5.64 -14.93
N TRP A 87 18.60 -4.94 -15.87
CA TRP A 87 17.79 -5.59 -16.93
C TRP A 87 18.64 -6.45 -17.88
N ASN A 88 19.97 -6.34 -17.81
CA ASN A 88 20.89 -7.11 -18.62
C ASN A 88 21.18 -8.51 -18.04
N ASP A 89 20.69 -8.81 -16.84
CA ASP A 89 20.67 -10.16 -16.32
C ASP A 89 19.47 -10.91 -16.92
N ASN A 90 19.74 -11.88 -17.80
CA ASN A 90 18.72 -12.65 -18.53
C ASN A 90 17.87 -13.56 -17.61
N GLY A 91 18.05 -13.48 -16.29
CA GLY A 91 17.39 -14.37 -15.34
C GLY A 91 17.88 -15.80 -15.47
N GLU A 92 19.08 -16.01 -15.99
CA GLU A 92 19.67 -17.34 -16.07
C GLU A 92 19.90 -17.87 -14.66
N ARG A 93 19.44 -19.08 -14.40
CA ARG A 93 19.69 -19.75 -13.12
C ARG A 93 21.20 -19.87 -12.97
N PRO A 94 21.79 -19.38 -11.87
CA PRO A 94 23.23 -19.35 -11.74
C PRO A 94 23.76 -20.79 -11.75
N ALA A 95 24.83 -21.03 -12.52
CA ALA A 95 25.30 -22.37 -12.89
C ALA A 95 25.75 -23.25 -11.71
N ASN A 96 25.87 -22.66 -10.53
CA ASN A 96 26.25 -23.28 -9.26
C ASN A 96 25.06 -23.84 -8.46
N ILE A 97 23.81 -23.67 -8.92
CA ILE A 97 22.63 -24.27 -8.27
C ILE A 97 22.20 -25.52 -9.05
N PRO A 98 22.19 -26.72 -8.44
CA PRO A 98 21.78 -27.96 -9.11
C PRO A 98 20.31 -27.89 -9.57
N PRO A 99 19.93 -28.36 -10.78
CA PRO A 99 18.55 -28.32 -11.32
C PRO A 99 17.46 -28.84 -10.37
N ASP A 100 17.87 -29.68 -9.44
CA ASP A 100 17.10 -30.48 -8.51
C ASP A 100 16.91 -29.81 -7.12
N GLU A 101 17.61 -28.70 -6.84
CA GLU A 101 17.42 -27.91 -5.61
C GLU A 101 16.46 -26.73 -5.80
N GLY A 102 15.24 -26.84 -5.25
CA GLY A 102 14.35 -25.72 -4.92
C GLY A 102 13.85 -24.83 -6.07
N HIS A 103 12.65 -24.28 -5.93
CA HIS A 103 12.13 -23.27 -6.85
C HIS A 103 13.00 -21.99 -6.77
N TYR A 104 13.91 -21.81 -7.72
CA TYR A 104 14.64 -20.54 -7.91
C TYR A 104 13.70 -19.55 -8.60
N ILE A 105 13.44 -18.41 -7.95
CA ILE A 105 12.64 -17.32 -8.52
C ILE A 105 13.61 -16.25 -9.02
N THR A 106 13.56 -15.94 -10.31
CA THR A 106 14.37 -14.88 -10.91
C THR A 106 13.91 -13.49 -10.46
N ASN A 107 14.77 -12.47 -10.58
CA ASN A 107 14.40 -11.09 -10.25
C ASN A 107 13.19 -10.62 -11.06
N ASN A 108 13.12 -10.99 -12.35
CA ASN A 108 12.01 -10.62 -13.23
C ASN A 108 10.70 -11.29 -12.80
N GLU A 109 10.73 -12.57 -12.42
CA GLU A 109 9.56 -13.29 -11.89
C GLU A 109 9.12 -12.71 -10.55
N LEU A 110 10.06 -12.38 -9.66
CA LEU A 110 9.77 -11.76 -8.37
C LEU A 110 9.06 -10.41 -8.55
N VAL A 111 9.56 -9.56 -9.44
CA VAL A 111 8.92 -8.28 -9.79
C VAL A 111 7.53 -8.50 -10.37
N GLY A 112 7.35 -9.49 -11.26
CA GLY A 112 6.05 -9.87 -11.80
C GLY A 112 5.05 -10.30 -10.72
N ILE A 113 5.48 -11.14 -9.78
CA ILE A 113 4.67 -11.59 -8.64
C ILE A 113 4.27 -10.40 -7.75
N ILE A 114 5.21 -9.50 -7.45
CA ILE A 114 4.93 -8.30 -6.65
C ILE A 114 3.90 -7.39 -7.34
N MET A 115 4.03 -7.18 -8.66
CA MET A 115 3.07 -6.39 -9.41
C MET A 115 1.67 -7.01 -9.45
N LEU A 116 1.57 -8.34 -9.64
CA LEU A 116 0.28 -9.05 -9.61
C LEU A 116 -0.39 -8.96 -8.23
N LEU A 117 0.37 -9.17 -7.16
CA LEU A 117 -0.12 -9.04 -5.80
C LEU A 117 -0.60 -7.61 -5.53
N TRP A 118 0.17 -6.61 -5.98
CA TRP A 118 -0.18 -5.20 -5.84
C TRP A 118 -1.47 -4.84 -6.59
N LEU A 119 -1.63 -5.31 -7.83
CA LEU A 119 -2.79 -5.04 -8.67
C LEU A 119 -4.10 -5.51 -8.01
N ILE A 120 -4.05 -6.58 -7.23
CA ILE A 120 -5.21 -7.11 -6.52
C ILE A 120 -5.41 -6.39 -5.18
N CYS A 121 -4.37 -6.29 -4.35
CA CYS A 121 -4.50 -5.79 -2.99
C CYS A 121 -4.69 -4.27 -2.94
N ALA A 122 -3.95 -3.52 -3.75
CA ALA A 122 -3.89 -2.06 -3.61
C ALA A 122 -5.20 -1.34 -3.97
N PRO A 123 -5.97 -1.73 -5.00
CA PRO A 123 -7.28 -1.14 -5.27
C PRO A 123 -8.28 -1.41 -4.14
N ILE A 124 -8.33 -2.65 -3.63
CA ILE A 124 -9.25 -3.06 -2.55
C ILE A 124 -8.94 -2.26 -1.28
N LEU A 125 -7.67 -2.20 -0.88
CA LEU A 125 -7.21 -1.41 0.25
C LEU A 125 -7.53 0.07 0.09
N SER A 126 -7.27 0.64 -1.09
CA SER A 126 -7.49 2.07 -1.34
C SER A 126 -8.98 2.43 -1.27
N CYS A 127 -9.86 1.55 -1.78
CA CYS A 127 -11.30 1.66 -1.62
C CYS A 127 -11.74 1.55 -0.16
N ALA A 128 -11.23 0.57 0.59
CA ALA A 128 -11.58 0.38 2.00
C ALA A 128 -11.16 1.57 2.87
N ILE A 129 -9.90 2.01 2.76
CA ILE A 129 -9.35 3.15 3.50
C ILE A 129 -10.14 4.42 3.18
N SER A 130 -10.41 4.70 1.90
CA SER A 130 -11.12 5.91 1.50
C SER A 130 -12.58 5.90 1.97
N TYR A 131 -13.25 4.75 1.92
CA TYR A 131 -14.61 4.58 2.41
C TYR A 131 -14.70 4.78 3.93
N ILE A 132 -13.82 4.12 4.70
CA ILE A 132 -13.77 4.25 6.16
C ILE A 132 -13.44 5.69 6.55
N THR A 133 -12.46 6.31 5.89
CA THR A 133 -12.09 7.72 6.10
C THR A 133 -13.28 8.65 5.92
N LYS A 134 -14.05 8.49 4.84
CA LYS A 134 -15.27 9.30 4.64
C LYS A 134 -16.29 9.07 5.76
N ARG A 135 -16.50 7.83 6.17
CA ARG A 135 -17.50 7.49 7.20
C ARG A 135 -17.10 7.97 8.60
N TRP A 136 -15.83 7.91 8.96
CA TRP A 136 -15.35 8.17 10.32
C TRP A 136 -14.76 9.57 10.52
N ILE A 137 -14.12 10.15 9.51
CA ILE A 137 -13.46 11.45 9.63
C ILE A 137 -14.35 12.57 9.08
N ILE A 138 -14.95 12.38 7.90
CA ILE A 138 -15.77 13.43 7.28
C ILE A 138 -17.15 13.53 7.95
N LYS A 139 -17.83 12.39 8.17
CA LYS A 139 -19.19 12.39 8.77
C LYS A 139 -19.19 12.78 10.26
N ASN A 140 -18.21 12.33 11.04
CA ASN A 140 -18.16 12.67 12.46
C ASN A 140 -17.64 14.09 12.71
N GLY A 141 -16.71 14.57 11.88
CA GLY A 141 -16.24 15.96 11.97
C GLY A 141 -17.34 16.98 11.65
N ALA A 142 -18.26 16.66 10.73
CA ALA A 142 -19.41 17.53 10.42
C ALA A 142 -20.41 17.64 11.60
N LYS A 143 -20.54 16.58 12.41
CA LYS A 143 -21.40 16.58 13.60
C LYS A 143 -20.79 17.35 14.77
N GLU A 144 -19.48 17.20 15.01
CA GLU A 144 -18.77 17.97 16.04
C GLU A 144 -18.92 19.48 15.80
N THR A 145 -18.91 19.94 14.55
CA THR A 145 -19.14 21.36 14.22
C THR A 145 -20.59 21.84 14.32
N SER A 146 -21.59 20.94 14.25
CA SER A 146 -23.00 21.32 14.41
C SER A 146 -23.44 21.35 15.86
N ASP A 147 -22.78 20.59 16.72
CA ASP A 147 -23.08 20.52 18.15
C ASP A 147 -22.37 21.65 18.95
N GLU A 148 -21.39 22.33 18.33
CA GLU A 148 -20.67 23.49 18.89
C GLU A 148 -21.27 24.86 18.47
N GLN A 149 -22.37 24.89 17.71
CA GLN A 149 -23.12 26.10 17.31
C GLN A 149 -24.47 26.18 18.02
#